data_AF-A0A7Z9TSI4-F1
#
_entry.id   AF-A0A7Z9TSI4-F1
#
_cell.length_a   1.000
_cell.length_b   1.000
_cell.length_c   1.000
_cell.angle_alpha   90.00
_cell.angle_beta   90.00
_cell.angle_gamma   90.00
#
_symmetry.space_group_name_H-M   'P 1'
#
loop_
_entity.id
_entity.type
_entity.pdbx_description
1 polymer ?
#
loop_
_entity_poly.entity_id
_entity_poly.type
_entity_poly.pdbx_seq_one_letter_code
_entity_poly.pdbx_strand_id
1 'polypeptide(L)'
;MNISVFDLFKIGIGPSSSHTVGPMYAAKQFLFNCMEQFALTKISTVKIELYGSLALTGKGHGTDTAILMGLEGEEPATVDPEQIPIRLKRLRNSRKLCLMNEHNITFEEEKSLIFKYEDLLPHHSNGMRFTVFDTDGNKLREEDFYSVGGGFVLNEEELQNEILVSAN
;
A
#
# COMPACT_ATOMS: atom_id res chain seq x y z
N MET A 1 -19.30 15.15 6.52
CA MET A 1 -17.83 15.26 6.39
C MET A 1 -17.49 16.72 6.10
N ASN A 2 -16.62 17.35 6.91
CA ASN A 2 -16.12 18.70 6.60
C ASN A 2 -14.87 18.55 5.72
N ILE A 3 -14.88 19.15 4.53
CA ILE A 3 -13.73 19.13 3.60
C ILE A 3 -12.91 20.40 3.85
N SER A 4 -11.63 20.24 4.20
CA SER A 4 -10.68 21.34 4.38
C SER A 4 -10.00 21.73 3.07
N VAL A 5 -9.48 22.96 2.98
CA VAL A 5 -8.64 23.37 1.85
C VAL A 5 -7.38 22.50 1.73
N PHE A 6 -6.88 21.98 2.86
CA PHE A 6 -5.75 21.06 2.89
C PHE A 6 -6.09 19.66 2.36
N ASP A 7 -7.37 19.28 2.33
CA ASP A 7 -7.82 18.03 1.70
C ASP A 7 -7.84 18.13 0.17
N LEU A 8 -8.03 19.36 -0.35
CA LEU A 8 -8.03 19.64 -1.78
C LEU A 8 -6.60 19.77 -2.34
N PHE A 9 -5.67 20.31 -1.56
CA PHE A 9 -4.28 20.54 -1.98
C PHE A 9 -3.31 19.77 -1.10
N LYS A 10 -3.05 18.50 -1.47
CA LYS A 10 -2.04 17.66 -0.82
C LYS A 10 -0.73 17.67 -1.60
N ILE A 11 0.38 17.92 -0.90
CA ILE A 11 1.72 17.68 -1.44
C ILE A 11 1.91 16.17 -1.56
N GLY A 12 2.35 15.71 -2.71
CA GLY A 12 2.59 14.30 -2.96
C GLY A 12 3.43 14.07 -4.21
N ILE A 13 3.76 12.81 -4.44
CA ILE A 13 4.47 12.38 -5.65
C ILE A 13 3.48 12.04 -6.76
N GLY A 14 3.78 12.50 -7.98
CA GLY A 14 3.03 12.14 -9.19
C GLY A 14 3.32 10.71 -9.67
N PRO A 15 2.60 10.20 -10.69
CA PRO A 15 1.67 10.94 -11.55
C PRO A 15 0.21 10.98 -11.08
N SER A 16 -0.20 10.18 -10.08
CA SER A 16 -1.63 10.03 -9.73
C SER A 16 -1.89 9.96 -8.23
N SER A 17 -2.84 10.75 -7.74
CA SER A 17 -3.23 10.68 -6.32
C SER A 17 -3.90 9.36 -5.94
N SER A 18 -4.68 8.75 -6.84
CA SER A 18 -5.38 7.49 -6.56
C SER A 18 -4.54 6.25 -6.84
N HIS A 19 -3.56 6.35 -7.75
CA HIS A 19 -2.73 5.20 -8.15
C HIS A 19 -1.30 5.29 -7.65
N THR A 20 -0.88 6.40 -7.05
CA THR A 20 0.46 6.59 -6.48
C THR A 20 0.37 6.97 -5.00
N VAL A 21 -0.24 8.12 -4.68
CA VAL A 21 -0.30 8.64 -3.30
C VAL A 21 -1.10 7.71 -2.38
N GLY A 22 -2.31 7.32 -2.78
CA GLY A 22 -3.15 6.40 -1.99
C GLY A 22 -2.46 5.06 -1.72
N PRO A 23 -1.99 4.32 -2.73
CA PRO A 23 -1.30 3.05 -2.54
C PRO A 23 -0.06 3.11 -1.63
N MET A 24 0.70 4.20 -1.69
CA MET A 24 1.84 4.42 -0.79
C MET A 24 1.39 4.59 0.67
N TYR A 25 0.35 5.39 0.91
CA TYR A 25 -0.23 5.53 2.24
C TYR A 25 -0.81 4.21 2.76
N ALA A 26 -1.54 3.47 1.93
CA ALA A 26 -2.13 2.18 2.28
C ALA A 26 -1.06 1.19 2.76
N ALA A 27 0.04 1.09 2.02
CA ALA A 27 1.17 0.23 2.36
C ALA A 27 1.79 0.57 3.72
N LYS A 28 2.03 1.86 3.99
CA LYS A 28 2.58 2.32 5.27
C LYS A 28 1.59 2.09 6.43
N GLN A 29 0.31 2.42 6.22
CA GLN A 29 -0.75 2.24 7.20
C GLN A 29 -0.91 0.76 7.59
N PHE A 30 -0.88 -0.15 6.61
CA PHE A 30 -0.94 -1.58 6.87
C PHE A 30 0.18 -2.07 7.81
N LEU A 31 1.42 -1.58 7.63
CA LEU A 31 2.52 -1.93 8.53
C LEU A 31 2.35 -1.35 9.93
N PHE A 32 1.85 -0.11 10.06
CA PHE A 32 1.49 0.43 11.37
C PHE A 32 0.47 -0.44 12.07
N ASN A 33 -0.60 -0.81 11.36
CA ASN A 33 -1.62 -1.69 11.90
C ASN A 33 -1.02 -3.04 12.35
N CYS A 34 -0.09 -3.63 11.58
CA CYS A 34 0.62 -4.85 11.98
C CYS A 34 1.42 -4.65 13.29
N MET A 35 2.13 -3.52 13.40
CA MET A 35 2.97 -3.19 14.56
C MET A 35 2.19 -3.01 15.87
N GLU A 36 0.90 -2.68 15.79
CA GLU A 36 0.01 -2.65 16.96
C GLU A 36 -0.29 -4.05 17.53
N GLN A 37 -0.20 -5.10 16.71
CA GLN A 37 -0.54 -6.47 17.11
C GLN A 37 0.69 -7.34 17.39
N PHE A 38 1.79 -7.10 16.68
CA PHE A 38 3.02 -7.86 16.84
C PHE A 38 4.25 -7.09 16.38
N ALA A 39 5.43 -7.47 16.89
CA ALA A 39 6.69 -6.88 16.47
C ALA A 39 6.93 -7.08 14.97
N LEU A 40 7.43 -6.03 14.30
CA LEU A 40 7.75 -6.04 12.87
C LEU A 40 8.68 -7.21 12.47
N THR A 41 9.55 -7.62 13.40
CA THR A 41 10.49 -8.75 13.24
C THR A 41 9.83 -10.11 13.09
N LYS A 42 8.53 -10.25 13.40
CA LYS A 42 7.79 -11.49 13.12
C LYS A 42 7.48 -11.68 11.64
N ILE A 43 7.50 -10.61 10.84
CA ILE A 43 7.20 -10.68 9.42
C ILE A 43 8.42 -11.23 8.68
N SER A 44 8.22 -12.29 7.91
CA SER A 44 9.25 -12.92 7.07
C SER A 44 9.09 -12.57 5.59
N THR A 45 7.85 -12.37 5.15
CA THR A 45 7.51 -11.94 3.80
C THR A 45 6.16 -11.23 3.76
N VAL A 46 5.91 -10.51 2.67
CA VAL A 46 4.67 -9.79 2.38
C VAL A 46 4.17 -10.17 0.99
N LYS A 47 2.85 -10.22 0.85
CA LYS A 47 2.13 -10.38 -0.41
C LYS A 47 1.19 -9.18 -0.57
N ILE A 48 1.15 -8.63 -1.77
CA ILE A 48 0.34 -7.51 -2.18
C ILE A 48 -0.42 -7.94 -3.44
N GLU A 49 -1.74 -7.79 -3.40
CA GLU A 49 -2.61 -8.06 -4.54
C GLU A 49 -3.33 -6.77 -4.91
N LEU A 50 -3.20 -6.37 -6.18
CA LEU A 50 -3.85 -5.18 -6.74
C LEU A 50 -5.01 -5.62 -7.60
N TYR A 51 -6.17 -4.97 -7.44
CA TYR A 51 -7.43 -5.36 -8.08
C TYR A 51 -7.99 -4.26 -8.98
N GLY A 52 -8.88 -4.63 -9.89
CA GLY A 52 -9.67 -3.70 -10.71
C GLY A 52 -8.86 -2.65 -11.48
N SER A 53 -9.30 -1.39 -11.45
CA SER A 53 -8.66 -0.30 -12.20
C SER A 53 -7.22 -0.04 -11.75
N LEU A 54 -6.92 -0.30 -10.48
CA LEU A 54 -5.57 -0.21 -9.94
C LEU A 54 -4.66 -1.29 -10.53
N ALA A 55 -5.16 -2.51 -10.71
CA ALA A 55 -4.41 -3.57 -11.39
C ALA A 55 -4.15 -3.22 -12.87
N LEU A 56 -5.19 -2.76 -13.57
CA LEU A 56 -5.15 -2.50 -15.01
C LEU A 56 -4.18 -1.38 -15.40
N THR A 57 -4.11 -0.33 -14.59
CA THR A 57 -3.35 0.88 -14.94
C THR A 57 -2.17 1.15 -14.02
N GLY A 58 -2.01 0.38 -12.94
CA GLY A 58 -1.07 0.68 -11.86
C GLY A 58 0.39 0.73 -12.30
N LYS A 59 0.81 -0.13 -13.23
CA LYS A 59 2.19 -0.09 -13.79
C LYS A 59 2.51 1.24 -14.46
N GLY A 60 1.56 1.80 -15.23
CA GLY A 60 1.73 3.08 -15.90
C GLY A 60 1.72 4.27 -14.94
N HIS A 61 1.17 4.09 -13.74
CA HIS A 61 1.07 5.12 -12.69
C HIS A 61 2.09 4.93 -11.55
N GLY A 62 2.98 3.94 -11.64
CA GLY A 62 3.98 3.66 -10.61
C GLY A 62 3.38 3.16 -9.29
N THR A 63 2.23 2.50 -9.32
CA THR A 63 1.58 1.93 -8.11
C THR A 63 2.47 0.92 -7.40
N ASP A 64 3.16 0.08 -8.17
CA ASP A 64 4.12 -0.88 -7.65
C ASP A 64 5.21 -0.19 -6.82
N THR A 65 5.82 0.82 -7.41
CA THR A 65 6.88 1.64 -6.82
C THR A 65 6.38 2.35 -5.56
N ALA A 66 5.21 2.96 -5.64
CA ALA A 66 4.57 3.66 -4.54
C ALA A 66 4.35 2.75 -3.32
N ILE A 67 3.84 1.54 -3.56
CA ILE A 67 3.64 0.54 -2.52
C ILE A 67 4.96 0.12 -1.90
N LEU A 68 5.99 -0.17 -2.70
CA LEU A 68 7.30 -0.58 -2.18
C LEU A 68 7.93 0.52 -1.32
N MET A 69 7.84 1.78 -1.72
CA MET A 69 8.33 2.90 -0.91
C MET A 69 7.52 3.07 0.38
N GLY A 70 6.19 2.92 0.32
CA GLY A 70 5.34 2.95 1.50
C GLY A 70 5.67 1.83 2.51
N LEU A 71 5.97 0.62 2.02
CA LEU A 71 6.43 -0.48 2.87
C LEU A 71 7.81 -0.23 3.47
N GLU A 72 8.71 0.50 2.79
CA GLU A 72 9.97 0.98 3.38
C GLU A 72 9.78 2.15 4.36
N GLY A 73 8.54 2.64 4.56
CA GLY A 73 8.19 3.69 5.53
C GLY A 73 8.21 5.12 4.98
N GLU A 74 8.45 5.29 3.69
CA GLU A 74 8.43 6.60 3.02
C GLU A 74 7.01 7.18 2.97
N GLU A 75 6.90 8.50 2.80
CA GLU A 75 5.62 9.19 2.60
C GLU A 75 5.59 9.96 1.29
N PRO A 76 4.43 10.04 0.60
CA PRO A 76 4.31 10.77 -0.66
C PRO A 76 4.78 12.22 -0.60
N ALA A 77 4.60 12.88 0.56
CA ALA A 77 4.92 14.29 0.73
C ALA A 77 6.43 14.57 0.94
N THR A 78 7.21 13.56 1.35
CA THR A 78 8.60 13.73 1.78
C THR A 78 9.59 12.81 1.07
N VAL A 79 9.11 11.80 0.34
CA VAL A 79 9.95 10.88 -0.42
C VAL A 79 10.79 11.64 -1.44
N ASP A 80 12.08 11.35 -1.47
CA ASP A 80 13.01 11.88 -2.48
C ASP A 80 12.89 11.07 -3.78
N PRO A 81 12.34 11.64 -4.87
CA PRO A 81 12.17 10.93 -6.13
C PRO A 81 13.49 10.45 -6.75
N GLU A 82 14.60 11.11 -6.46
CA GLU A 82 15.92 10.74 -7.00
C GLU A 82 16.46 9.44 -6.37
N GLN A 83 16.03 9.12 -5.15
CA GLN A 83 16.45 7.90 -4.44
C GLN A 83 15.64 6.66 -4.85
N ILE A 84 14.43 6.84 -5.37
CA ILE A 84 13.52 5.73 -5.70
C ILE A 84 14.18 4.71 -6.65
N PRO A 85 14.79 5.10 -7.79
CA PRO A 85 15.41 4.14 -8.70
C PRO A 85 16.57 3.36 -8.05
N ILE A 86 17.34 4.02 -7.16
CA ILE A 86 18.47 3.41 -6.45
C ILE A 86 17.95 2.35 -5.48
N ARG A 87 16.91 2.67 -4.72
CA ARG A 87 16.28 1.75 -3.75
C ARG A 87 15.63 0.56 -4.44
N LEU A 88 14.88 0.77 -5.52
CA LEU A 88 14.30 -0.31 -6.32
C LEU A 88 15.39 -1.24 -6.86
N LYS A 89 16.49 -0.69 -7.37
CA LYS A 89 17.63 -1.50 -7.85
C LYS A 89 18.25 -2.31 -6.72
N ARG A 90 18.41 -1.73 -5.52
CA ARG A 90 18.92 -2.43 -4.33
C ARG A 90 18.01 -3.58 -3.94
N LEU A 91 16.70 -3.32 -3.81
CA LEU A 91 15.68 -4.32 -3.45
C LEU A 91 15.65 -5.48 -4.45
N ARG A 92 15.63 -5.19 -5.75
CA ARG A 92 15.58 -6.22 -6.81
C ARG A 92 16.84 -7.07 -6.84
N ASN A 93 18.01 -6.46 -6.64
CA ASN A 93 19.28 -7.18 -6.59
C ASN A 93 19.43 -8.06 -5.34
N SER A 94 19.00 -7.55 -4.18
CA SER A 94 19.13 -8.27 -2.91
C SER A 94 18.00 -9.26 -2.66
N ARG A 95 16.86 -9.13 -3.35
CA ARG A 95 15.59 -9.80 -3.06
C ARG A 95 15.14 -9.61 -1.62
N LYS A 96 15.39 -8.41 -1.09
CA LYS A 96 15.02 -8.00 0.26
C LYS A 96 14.33 -6.65 0.25
N LEU A 97 13.27 -6.57 1.06
CA LEU A 97 12.55 -5.33 1.34
C LEU A 97 12.80 -4.95 2.80
N CYS A 98 13.17 -3.70 3.06
CA CYS A 98 13.45 -3.21 4.42
C CYS A 98 12.19 -2.54 4.98
N LEU A 99 11.33 -3.31 5.65
CA LEU A 99 10.08 -2.81 6.20
C LEU A 99 10.34 -1.68 7.20
N MET A 100 9.64 -0.56 7.00
CA MET A 100 9.78 0.67 7.81
C MET A 100 11.23 1.15 7.95
N ASN A 101 12.11 0.78 7.01
CA ASN A 101 13.56 1.00 7.08
C ASN A 101 14.24 0.40 8.34
N GLU A 102 13.62 -0.60 8.95
CA GLU A 102 14.07 -1.23 10.21
C GLU A 102 14.32 -2.73 10.06
N HIS A 103 13.44 -3.47 9.36
CA HIS A 103 13.46 -4.93 9.33
C HIS A 103 13.52 -5.48 7.90
N ASN A 104 14.58 -6.22 7.58
CA ASN A 104 14.75 -6.82 6.26
C ASN A 104 13.99 -8.14 6.15
N ILE A 105 13.08 -8.23 5.18
CA ILE A 105 12.31 -9.43 4.85
C ILE A 105 12.71 -10.00 3.49
N THR A 106 12.39 -11.27 3.24
CA THR A 106 12.55 -11.86 1.90
C THR A 106 11.43 -11.35 0.99
N PHE A 107 11.81 -10.82 -0.16
CA PHE A 107 10.86 -10.24 -1.11
C PHE A 107 11.25 -10.59 -2.56
N GLU A 108 10.44 -11.44 -3.18
CA GLU A 108 10.51 -11.76 -4.60
C GLU A 108 9.36 -11.02 -5.30
N GLU A 109 9.66 -9.89 -5.94
CA GLU A 109 8.65 -8.94 -6.47
C GLU A 109 7.59 -9.63 -7.34
N GLU A 110 7.97 -10.57 -8.20
CA GLU A 110 7.05 -11.25 -9.11
C GLU A 110 6.06 -12.20 -8.41
N LYS A 111 6.42 -12.71 -7.22
CA LYS A 111 5.57 -13.60 -6.41
C LYS A 111 4.80 -12.82 -5.35
N SER A 112 5.38 -11.74 -4.87
CA SER A 112 4.85 -10.93 -3.78
C SER A 112 3.95 -9.80 -4.26
N LEU A 113 4.10 -9.27 -5.47
CA LEU A 113 3.30 -8.17 -5.99
C LEU A 113 2.50 -8.63 -7.22
N ILE A 114 1.22 -8.93 -7.01
CA ILE A 114 0.37 -9.59 -7.99
C ILE A 114 -0.70 -8.62 -8.50
N PHE A 115 -0.77 -8.46 -9.81
CA PHE A 115 -1.82 -7.71 -10.49
C PHE A 115 -2.96 -8.66 -10.86
N LYS A 116 -4.12 -8.50 -10.22
CA LYS A 116 -5.34 -9.28 -10.45
C LYS A 116 -6.24 -8.54 -11.45
N TYR A 117 -5.95 -8.68 -12.74
CA TYR A 117 -6.61 -7.92 -13.80
C TYR A 117 -8.10 -8.24 -13.99
N GLU A 118 -8.53 -9.45 -13.62
CA GLU A 118 -9.90 -9.93 -13.81
C GLU A 118 -10.72 -9.94 -12.51
N ASP A 119 -10.06 -9.74 -11.35
CA ASP A 119 -10.71 -9.79 -10.05
C ASP A 119 -11.00 -8.38 -9.52
N LEU A 120 -12.06 -8.28 -8.71
CA LEU A 120 -12.44 -7.08 -7.99
C LEU A 120 -12.58 -7.38 -6.50
N LEU A 121 -12.20 -6.41 -5.67
CA LEU A 121 -12.62 -6.39 -4.28
C LEU A 121 -14.05 -5.80 -4.16
N PRO A 122 -14.80 -6.11 -3.09
CA PRO A 122 -16.24 -5.83 -3.04
C PRO A 122 -16.64 -4.35 -3.08
N HIS A 123 -15.80 -3.44 -2.57
CA HIS A 123 -16.26 -2.08 -2.23
C HIS A 123 -15.84 -0.98 -3.21
N HIS A 124 -14.69 -1.10 -3.87
CA HIS A 124 -14.22 -0.10 -4.83
C HIS A 124 -13.24 -0.69 -5.85
N SER A 125 -13.21 -0.14 -7.07
CA SER A 125 -12.40 -0.68 -8.17
C SER A 125 -10.89 -0.51 -7.97
N ASN A 126 -10.45 0.45 -7.16
CA ASN A 126 -9.05 0.62 -6.78
C ASN A 126 -8.74 -0.15 -5.48
N GLY A 127 -8.86 -1.46 -5.54
CA GLY A 127 -8.66 -2.35 -4.40
C GLY A 127 -7.22 -2.83 -4.25
N MET A 128 -6.77 -2.95 -3.01
CA MET A 128 -5.47 -3.51 -2.61
C MET A 128 -5.69 -4.46 -1.46
N ARG A 129 -5.04 -5.63 -1.49
CA ARG A 129 -4.96 -6.54 -0.35
C ARG A 129 -3.51 -6.71 0.05
N PHE A 130 -3.22 -6.50 1.32
CA PHE A 130 -1.91 -6.76 1.90
C PHE A 130 -1.99 -7.95 2.84
N THR A 131 -1.02 -8.85 2.74
CA THR A 131 -0.93 -10.04 3.59
C THR A 131 0.52 -10.21 4.06
N VAL A 132 0.73 -10.42 5.36
CA VAL A 132 2.05 -10.71 5.92
C VAL A 132 2.10 -12.12 6.51
N PHE A 133 3.26 -12.75 6.37
CA PHE A 133 3.50 -14.12 6.80
C PHE A 133 4.73 -14.22 7.71
N ASP A 134 4.72 -15.18 8.63
CA ASP A 134 5.87 -15.52 9.46
C ASP A 134 6.88 -16.42 8.72
N THR A 135 7.93 -16.85 9.44
CA THR A 135 8.97 -17.72 8.90
C THR A 135 8.49 -19.11 8.51
N ASP A 136 7.40 -19.57 9.11
CA ASP A 136 6.80 -20.88 8.85
C ASP A 136 5.77 -20.82 7.70
N GLY A 137 5.51 -19.62 7.17
CA GLY A 137 4.55 -19.37 6.11
C GLY A 137 3.11 -19.20 6.61
N ASN A 138 2.89 -19.06 7.92
CA ASN A 138 1.57 -18.80 8.46
C ASN A 138 1.18 -17.33 8.22
N LYS A 139 -0.08 -17.12 7.83
CA LYS A 139 -0.64 -15.78 7.68
C LYS A 139 -0.77 -15.12 9.05
N LEU A 140 -0.07 -14.01 9.26
CA LEU A 140 -0.15 -13.22 10.48
C LEU A 140 -1.29 -12.20 10.42
N ARG A 141 -1.43 -11.51 9.29
CA ARG A 141 -2.46 -10.49 9.07
C ARG A 141 -2.77 -10.33 7.59
N GLU A 142 -4.01 -9.96 7.30
CA GLU A 142 -4.51 -9.62 5.98
C GLU A 142 -5.47 -8.45 6.10
N GLU A 143 -5.36 -7.46 5.22
CA GLU A 143 -6.22 -6.27 5.23
C GLU A 143 -6.43 -5.74 3.82
N ASP A 144 -7.67 -5.32 3.55
CA ASP A 144 -8.09 -4.72 2.29
C ASP A 144 -8.15 -3.20 2.43
N PHE A 145 -7.61 -2.51 1.42
CA PHE A 145 -7.60 -1.06 1.31
C PHE A 145 -8.15 -0.62 -0.04
N TYR A 146 -8.78 0.55 -0.07
CA TYR A 146 -9.39 1.13 -1.24
C TYR A 146 -8.91 2.56 -1.45
N SER A 147 -8.30 2.86 -2.61
CA SER A 147 -7.95 4.25 -2.94
C SER A 147 -9.11 4.95 -3.66
N VAL A 148 -9.84 5.78 -2.93
CA VAL A 148 -11.13 6.37 -3.37
C VAL A 148 -11.00 7.75 -4.02
N GLY A 149 -9.78 8.25 -4.21
CA GLY A 149 -9.51 9.54 -4.87
C GLY A 149 -8.97 10.61 -3.92
N GLY A 150 -8.38 11.69 -4.45
CA GLY A 150 -7.78 12.76 -3.64
C GLY A 150 -6.61 12.34 -2.73
N GLY A 151 -6.04 11.14 -2.96
CA GLY A 151 -5.04 10.54 -2.09
C GLY A 151 -5.61 9.96 -0.79
N PHE A 152 -6.93 9.86 -0.65
CA PHE A 152 -7.58 9.17 0.45
C PHE A 152 -7.56 7.66 0.24
N VAL A 153 -7.41 6.94 1.34
CA VAL A 153 -7.46 5.48 1.43
C VAL A 153 -8.44 5.15 2.53
N LEU A 154 -9.29 4.16 2.28
CA LEU A 154 -10.18 3.59 3.28
C LEU A 154 -9.85 2.12 3.47
N ASN A 155 -9.80 1.65 4.71
CA ASN A 155 -9.89 0.22 5.01
C ASN A 155 -11.35 -0.20 5.21
N GLU A 156 -11.58 -1.51 5.38
CA GLU A 156 -12.92 -2.08 5.56
C GLU A 156 -13.70 -1.45 6.73
N GLU A 157 -13.02 -1.18 7.85
CA GLU A 157 -13.64 -0.61 9.04
C GLU A 157 -14.07 0.85 8.82
N GLU A 158 -13.21 1.65 8.19
CA GLU A 158 -13.51 3.04 7.82
C GLU A 158 -14.66 3.12 6.81
N LEU A 159 -14.73 2.16 5.88
CA LEU A 159 -15.79 2.09 4.88
C LEU A 159 -17.16 1.78 5.53
N GLN A 160 -17.19 0.86 6.50
CA GLN A 160 -18.40 0.57 7.29
C GLN A 160 -18.86 1.81 8.10
N ASN A 161 -17.91 2.54 8.69
CA ASN A 161 -18.20 3.76 9.43
C ASN A 161 -18.75 4.87 8.52
N GLU A 162 -18.24 5.06 7.30
CA GLU A 162 -18.80 6.02 6.33
C GLU A 162 -20.23 5.66 5.91
N ILE A 163 -20.51 4.37 5.67
CA ILE A 163 -21.86 3.91 5.34
C ILE A 163 -22.84 4.22 6.48
N LEU A 164 -22.44 3.99 7.73
CA LEU A 164 -23.26 4.29 8.91
C LEU A 164 -23.51 5.80 9.11
N VAL A 165 -22.52 6.64 8.80
CA VAL A 165 -22.65 8.12 8.91
C VAL A 165 -23.49 8.69 7.75
N SER A 166 -23.42 8.11 6.55
CA SER A 166 -24.19 8.56 5.39
C SER A 166 -25.64 8.07 5.38
N ALA A 167 -25.97 7.07 6.18
CA ALA A 167 -27.33 6.54 6.36
C ALA A 167 -28.17 7.28 7.43
N ASN A 168 -27.58 8.24 8.14
CA ASN A 168 -28.24 9.09 9.14
C ASN A 168 -28.28 10.57 8.70
#